data_AF-A0A920H441-F1
#
_entry.id   AF-A0A920H441-F1
#
_cell.length_a   1.000
_cell.length_b   1.000
_cell.length_c   1.000
_cell.angle_alpha   90.00
_cell.angle_beta   90.00
_cell.angle_gamma   90.00
#
_symmetry.space_group_name_H-M   'P 1'
#
loop_
_entity.id
_entity.type
_entity.pdbx_description
1 polymer ?
#
loop_
_entity_poly.entity_id
_entity_poly.type
_entity_poly.pdbx_seq_one_letter_code
_entity_poly.pdbx_strand_id
1 'polypeptide(L)'
;MKFTSKIENSKLVNQISPRLFYLYSKDENQDDIPLFDSGIPEFSFSQLFRDNNFYGVDRTSDSNQLSIGITSSFYDLERKANIFQQA
;
A
#
# COMPACT_ATOMS: atom_id res chain seq x y z
N MET A 1 -0.71 -4.24 -11.82
CA MET A 1 0.05 -4.95 -12.88
C MET A 1 1.01 -5.91 -12.21
N LYS A 2 1.29 -7.08 -12.80
CA LYS A 2 2.23 -8.07 -12.24
C LYS A 2 3.16 -8.56 -13.34
N PHE A 3 4.45 -8.60 -13.05
CA PHE A 3 5.48 -9.13 -13.94
C PHE A 3 6.09 -10.34 -13.28
N THR A 4 6.23 -11.43 -14.02
CA THR A 4 6.69 -12.70 -13.49
C THR A 4 7.89 -13.17 -14.29
N SER A 5 8.97 -13.55 -13.59
CA SER A 5 10.18 -14.10 -14.19
C SER A 5 10.58 -15.38 -13.47
N LYS A 6 10.95 -16.41 -14.24
CA LYS A 6 11.48 -17.66 -13.68
C LYS A 6 12.99 -17.52 -13.53
N ILE A 7 13.51 -17.91 -12.37
CA ILE A 7 14.95 -17.90 -12.13
C ILE A 7 15.57 -19.11 -12.82
N GLU A 8 16.59 -18.87 -13.65
CA GLU A 8 17.28 -19.89 -14.44
C GLU A 8 17.82 -21.01 -13.53
N ASN A 9 17.68 -22.26 -13.99
CA ASN A 9 18.08 -23.47 -13.24
C ASN A 9 17.45 -23.63 -11.84
N SER A 10 16.31 -23.00 -11.57
CA SER A 10 15.56 -23.20 -10.33
C SER A 10 14.05 -23.35 -10.60
N LYS A 11 13.31 -23.83 -9.59
CA LYS A 11 11.84 -23.81 -9.59
C LYS A 11 11.28 -22.57 -8.87
N LEU A 12 12.11 -21.55 -8.69
CA LEU A 12 11.72 -20.28 -8.10
C LEU A 12 11.22 -19.32 -9.17
N VAL A 13 10.17 -18.59 -8.81
CA VAL A 13 9.56 -17.56 -9.64
C VAL A 13 9.56 -16.25 -8.86
N ASN A 14 10.14 -15.21 -9.44
CA ASN A 14 10.03 -13.86 -8.93
C ASN A 14 8.82 -13.18 -9.59
N GLN A 15 8.02 -12.48 -8.78
CA GLN A 15 6.92 -11.64 -9.24
C GLN A 15 7.09 -10.22 -8.73
N ILE A 16 7.15 -9.25 -9.63
CA ILE A 16 7.20 -7.82 -9.35
C ILE A 16 5.81 -7.22 -9.59
N SER A 17 5.28 -6.52 -8.60
CA SER A 17 3.97 -5.88 -8.63
C SER A 17 4.13 -4.37 -8.42
N PRO A 18 4.31 -3.58 -9.49
CA PRO A 18 4.26 -2.13 -9.37
C PRO A 18 2.84 -1.65 -9.09
N ARG A 19 2.74 -0.60 -8.29
CA ARG A 19 1.50 0.07 -7.91
C ARG A 19 1.66 1.58 -8.04
N LEU A 20 0.65 2.20 -8.65
CA LEU A 20 0.49 3.65 -8.77
C LEU A 20 -0.88 4.00 -8.15
N PHE A 21 -0.93 5.07 -7.36
CA PHE A 21 -2.14 5.51 -6.70
C PHE A 21 -2.14 7.04 -6.61
N TYR A 22 -3.20 7.67 -7.10
CA TYR A 22 -3.40 9.10 -6.97
C TYR A 22 -4.62 9.34 -6.11
N LEU A 23 -4.49 10.20 -5.11
CA LEU A 23 -5.56 10.60 -4.21
C LEU A 23 -5.73 12.11 -4.26
N TYR A 24 -6.95 12.51 -4.58
CA TYR A 24 -7.41 13.88 -4.45
C TYR A 24 -8.62 13.93 -3.51
N SER A 25 -8.52 14.76 -2.49
CA SER A 25 -9.61 15.13 -1.59
C SER A 25 -9.54 16.63 -1.32
N LYS A 26 -10.70 17.25 -1.27
CA LYS A 26 -10.81 18.69 -1.05
C LYS A 26 -10.58 19.01 0.42
N ASP A 27 -9.92 20.14 0.66
CA ASP A 27 -9.78 20.75 1.96
C ASP A 27 -11.13 21.22 2.52
N GLU A 28 -11.47 20.74 3.71
CA GLU A 28 -12.68 21.09 4.46
C GLU A 28 -12.33 21.37 5.92
N ASN A 29 -12.90 22.46 6.48
CA ASN A 29 -12.71 22.80 7.88
C ASN A 29 -13.46 21.80 8.77
N GLN A 30 -12.73 21.19 9.72
CA GLN A 30 -13.23 20.15 10.64
C GLN A 30 -13.07 20.54 12.12
N ASP A 31 -12.80 21.82 12.42
CA ASP A 31 -12.51 22.33 13.78
C ASP A 31 -13.72 22.25 14.72
N ASP A 32 -14.93 22.23 14.17
CA ASP A 32 -16.19 22.09 14.90
C ASP A 32 -16.54 20.64 15.26
N ILE A 33 -15.82 19.67 14.70
CA ILE A 33 -15.98 18.24 15.00
C ILE A 33 -15.00 17.86 16.13
N PRO A 34 -15.51 17.43 17.30
CA PRO A 34 -14.67 16.96 18.40
C PRO A 34 -13.96 15.64 18.04
N LEU A 35 -12.74 15.47 18.57
CA LEU A 35 -11.91 14.27 18.35
C LEU A 35 -12.24 13.19 19.39
N PHE A 36 -12.69 12.02 18.94
CA PHE A 36 -12.95 10.86 19.80
C PHE A 36 -12.01 9.71 19.50
N ASP A 37 -12.05 9.20 18.26
CA ASP A 37 -11.40 7.95 17.87
C ASP A 37 -10.51 8.10 16.62
N SER A 38 -10.23 9.35 16.25
CA SER A 38 -9.45 9.65 15.06
C SER A 38 -8.00 10.02 15.37
N GLY A 39 -7.08 9.55 14.54
CA GLY A 39 -5.66 9.80 14.70
C GLY A 39 -4.82 9.39 13.49
N ILE A 40 -3.53 9.68 13.54
CA ILE A 40 -2.57 9.33 12.49
C ILE A 40 -1.92 7.99 12.87
N PRO A 41 -1.98 6.96 12.02
CA PRO A 41 -1.30 5.70 12.26
C PRO A 41 0.21 5.82 12.03
N GLU A 42 1.00 4.93 12.64
CA GLU A 42 2.44 4.84 12.38
C GLU A 42 2.72 4.49 10.92
N PHE A 43 3.69 5.15 10.29
CA PHE A 43 3.98 4.94 8.87
C PHE A 43 4.22 3.47 8.50
N SER A 44 3.57 3.00 7.43
CA SER A 44 3.84 1.70 6.81
C SER A 44 3.67 1.78 5.29
N PHE A 45 4.26 0.82 4.57
CA PHE A 45 4.16 0.78 3.10
C PHE A 45 2.70 0.79 2.60
N SER A 46 1.80 0.12 3.32
CA SER A 46 0.37 0.08 2.98
C SER A 46 -0.30 1.47 3.05
N GLN A 47 0.22 2.39 3.88
CA GLN A 47 -0.35 3.72 4.05
C GLN A 47 -0.15 4.63 2.85
N LEU A 48 0.89 4.39 2.05
CA LEU A 48 1.08 5.10 0.78
C LEU A 48 -0.13 4.98 -0.15
N PHE A 49 -0.94 3.93 0.02
CA PHE A 49 -2.06 3.61 -0.86
C PHE A 49 -3.43 3.69 -0.16
N ARG A 50 -3.51 4.38 0.98
CA ARG A 50 -4.79 4.65 1.66
C ARG A 50 -5.46 5.88 1.06
N ASP A 51 -6.79 5.85 1.09
CA ASP A 51 -7.70 6.93 0.72
C ASP A 51 -7.88 7.99 1.83
N ASN A 52 -7.48 7.66 3.06
CA ASN A 52 -7.41 8.58 4.18
C ASN A 52 -6.14 8.30 5.01
N ASN A 53 -5.42 9.33 5.41
CA ASN A 53 -4.26 9.21 6.29
C ASN A 53 -4.67 9.00 7.76
N PHE A 54 -5.87 9.43 8.16
CA PHE A 54 -6.38 9.18 9.51
C PHE A 54 -7.03 7.80 9.63
N TYR A 55 -7.01 7.21 10.83
CA TYR A 55 -8.01 6.22 11.23
C TYR A 55 -9.14 6.94 11.99
N GLY A 56 -10.26 6.25 12.23
CA GLY A 56 -11.47 6.87 12.78
C GLY A 56 -12.28 7.62 11.73
N VAL A 57 -13.40 8.20 12.14
CA VAL A 57 -14.35 8.89 11.25
C VAL A 57 -14.45 10.40 11.48
N ASP A 58 -13.84 10.92 12.55
CA ASP A 58 -13.88 12.34 12.93
C ASP A 58 -12.97 13.22 12.08
N ARG A 59 -11.97 12.60 11.42
CA ARG A 59 -10.99 13.30 10.56
C ARG A 59 -10.83 12.63 9.20
N THR A 60 -10.90 13.47 8.17
CA THR A 60 -10.57 13.13 6.80
C THR A 60 -9.36 13.93 6.34
N SER A 61 -8.56 13.35 5.45
CA SER A 61 -7.33 13.99 4.96
C SER A 61 -7.62 14.89 3.78
N ASP A 62 -6.95 16.04 3.74
CA ASP A 62 -6.86 16.89 2.56
C ASP A 62 -5.65 16.41 1.75
N SER A 63 -5.89 15.95 0.53
CA SER A 63 -4.89 15.20 -0.22
C SER A 63 -4.86 15.63 -1.67
N ASN A 64 -3.65 15.83 -2.17
CA ASN A 64 -3.36 15.90 -3.60
C ASN A 64 -2.02 15.20 -3.79
N GLN A 65 -2.05 13.87 -3.78
CA GLN A 65 -0.85 13.05 -3.63
C GLN A 65 -0.79 11.95 -4.68
N LEU A 66 0.43 11.71 -5.18
CA LEU A 66 0.76 10.59 -6.06
C LEU A 66 1.71 9.65 -5.34
N SER A 67 1.29 8.40 -5.18
CA SER A 67 2.03 7.34 -4.52
C SER A 67 2.45 6.26 -5.51
N ILE A 68 3.70 5.84 -5.41
CA ILE A 68 4.32 4.82 -6.25
C ILE A 68 4.96 3.79 -5.32
N GLY A 69 4.78 2.51 -5.61
CA GLY A 69 5.52 1.46 -4.91
C GLY A 69 5.66 0.21 -5.75
N ILE A 70 6.62 -0.64 -5.34
CA ILE A 70 6.96 -1.88 -6.04
C ILE A 70 7.07 -2.97 -4.98
N THR A 71 6.28 -4.02 -5.13
CA THR A 71 6.40 -5.20 -4.27
C THR A 71 7.02 -6.35 -5.05
N SER A 72 8.04 -6.99 -4.49
CA SER A 72 8.67 -8.21 -5.01
C SER A 72 8.20 -9.41 -4.20
N SER A 73 7.87 -10.51 -4.86
CA SER A 73 7.48 -11.76 -4.21
C SER A 73 8.16 -12.94 -4.87
N PHE A 74 8.61 -13.91 -4.08
CA PHE A 74 9.24 -15.13 -4.56
C PHE A 74 8.34 -16.32 -4.25
N TYR A 75 8.09 -17.13 -5.28
CA TYR A 75 7.26 -18.32 -5.20
C TYR A 75 8.08 -19.56 -5.51
N ASP A 76 7.92 -20.59 -4.70
CA ASP A 76 8.44 -21.92 -4.96
C ASP A 76 7.36 -22.77 -5.64
N LEU A 77 7.62 -23.18 -6.87
CA LEU A 77 6.67 -23.97 -7.66
C LEU A 77 6.55 -25.43 -7.20
N GLU A 78 7.54 -25.99 -6.50
CA GLU A 78 7.43 -27.34 -5.94
C GLU A 78 6.49 -27.35 -4.74
N ARG A 79 6.68 -26.38 -3.85
CA ARG A 79 5.90 -26.24 -2.62
C ARG A 79 4.57 -25.52 -2.83
N LYS A 80 4.37 -24.89 -4.00
CA LYS A 80 3.23 -24.02 -4.31
C LYS A 80 3.02 -22.93 -3.25
N ALA A 81 4.13 -22.38 -2.73
CA ALA A 81 4.11 -21.45 -1.60
C ALA A 81 4.84 -20.15 -1.96
N ASN A 82 4.35 -19.04 -1.41
CA ASN A 82 5.14 -17.80 -1.34
C ASN A 82 6.16 -17.99 -0.22
N ILE A 83 7.43 -17.80 -0.55
CA ILE A 83 8.54 -17.98 0.37
C ILE A 83 9.11 -16.66 0.87
N PHE A 84 8.86 -15.55 0.17
CA PHE A 84 9.37 -14.24 0.54
C PHE A 84 8.61 -13.12 -0.17
N GLN A 85 8.26 -12.06 0.58
CA GLN A 85 7.66 -10.86 0.05
C GLN A 85 8.38 -9.63 0.62
N GLN A 86 8.82 -8.73 -0.26
CA GLN A 86 9.43 -7.46 0.08
C GLN A 86 8.62 -6.34 -0.56
N ALA A 87 8.32 -5.31 0.22
CA ALA A 87 7.56 -4.13 -0.16
C ALA A 87 8.38 -2.88 0.15
#